data_AF-A0AAE0FTN5-F1
#
_entry.id   AF-A0AAE0FTN5-F1
#
_cell.length_a   1.000
_cell.length_b   1.000
_cell.length_c   1.000
_cell.angle_alpha   90.00
_cell.angle_beta   90.00
_cell.angle_gamma   90.00
#
_symmetry.space_group_name_H-M   'P 1'
#
loop_
_entity.id
_entity.type
_entity.pdbx_description
1 polymer ?
#
loop_
_entity_poly.entity_id
_entity_poly.type
_entity_poly.pdbx_seq_one_letter_code
_entity_poly.pdbx_strand_id
1 'polypeptide(L)'
;MWEPCLKEEEEGSDKDRLRKTFNRKANSIKIRTSGYARPTDSLAGSPLTAHEAAGPPIVALGKFDALHIGHRSLAQQASTLGTPYLISFSGMAEVLGWEERLPVVAPAQRTEVLTGWSALCRNIPVREHVLPFRDIRTLSPEDFVSLLYNLGIRGVVVGSNYRFGYKAKGDTTMLQTLGADHGMKVIITDLVQNSIDNVSSTRVRNCLVEGELDEVATLLGRRHRLAASLPSASLLVIDGPEQGVHIPSKYFVNLPPGPGVYPARASFADWE
;
A
#
# COMPACT_ATOMS: atom_id res chain seq x y z
N MET A 1 51.38 -5.42 29.95
CA MET A 1 51.47 -6.61 29.08
C MET A 1 50.02 -6.97 28.75
N TRP A 2 49.46 -6.52 27.63
CA TRP A 2 49.66 -7.01 26.25
C TRP A 2 49.53 -8.54 26.13
N GLU A 3 48.47 -8.89 25.40
CA GLU A 3 47.87 -10.15 24.89
C GLU A 3 48.84 -11.08 24.09
N PRO A 4 48.44 -12.22 23.43
CA PRO A 4 47.09 -12.75 23.13
C PRO A 4 46.90 -14.29 23.23
N CYS A 5 45.65 -14.75 23.09
CA CYS A 5 45.38 -15.96 22.30
C CYS A 5 43.99 -15.89 21.65
N LEU A 6 44.00 -15.54 20.36
CA LEU A 6 42.93 -15.84 19.41
C LEU A 6 43.05 -17.30 18.97
N LYS A 7 41.93 -18.03 18.92
CA LYS A 7 41.64 -18.97 17.83
C LYS A 7 40.14 -18.97 17.51
N GLU A 8 39.88 -18.47 16.30
CA GLU A 8 38.80 -18.77 15.34
C GLU A 8 38.44 -20.27 15.31
N GLU A 9 37.30 -20.77 14.83
CA GLU A 9 36.14 -20.28 14.09
C GLU A 9 35.14 -21.47 14.13
N GLU A 10 33.84 -21.22 14.21
CA GLU A 10 32.86 -22.17 13.67
C GLU A 10 31.85 -21.36 12.86
N GLU A 11 31.71 -21.75 11.59
CA GLU A 11 30.93 -21.17 10.51
C GLU A 11 29.44 -21.09 10.87
N GLY A 12 29.08 -20.08 11.66
CA GLY A 12 27.70 -19.61 11.75
C GLY A 12 27.44 -18.68 10.56
N SER A 13 26.52 -19.06 9.68
CA SER A 13 26.05 -18.20 8.60
C SER A 13 25.75 -16.79 9.15
N ASP A 14 26.04 -15.74 8.36
CA ASP A 14 25.83 -14.33 8.73
C ASP A 14 24.42 -14.09 9.33
N LYS A 15 23.44 -14.93 8.94
CA LYS A 15 22.07 -14.99 9.47
C LYS A 15 22.02 -15.30 10.97
N ASP A 16 22.80 -16.26 11.47
CA ASP A 16 22.78 -16.70 12.87
C ASP A 16 23.43 -15.68 13.82
N ARG A 17 24.45 -14.96 13.33
CA ARG A 17 25.09 -13.87 14.08
C ARG A 17 24.15 -12.66 14.19
N LEU A 18 23.46 -12.30 13.12
CA LEU A 18 22.45 -11.23 13.13
C LEU A 18 21.25 -11.59 14.03
N ARG A 19 20.73 -12.83 13.93
CA ARG A 19 19.63 -13.33 14.78
C ARG A 19 19.98 -13.30 16.26
N LYS A 20 21.17 -13.79 16.66
CA LYS A 20 21.60 -13.80 18.07
C LYS A 20 21.83 -12.40 18.65
N THR A 21 22.30 -11.45 17.82
CA THR A 21 22.53 -10.06 18.25
C THR A 21 21.20 -9.32 18.46
N PHE A 22 20.20 -9.58 17.62
CA PHE A 22 18.88 -8.94 17.71
C PHE A 22 17.98 -9.49 18.81
N ASN A 23 18.03 -10.79 19.10
CA ASN A 23 17.05 -11.45 19.98
C ASN A 23 17.23 -11.13 21.48
N ARG A 24 18.28 -10.39 21.87
CA ARG A 24 18.59 -10.14 23.30
C ARG A 24 18.18 -8.77 23.84
N LYS A 25 18.08 -7.70 23.03
CA LYS A 25 17.67 -6.35 23.51
C LYS A 25 17.26 -5.44 22.34
N ALA A 26 15.98 -5.28 22.00
CA ALA A 26 15.57 -4.27 21.03
C ALA A 26 14.19 -3.69 21.35
N ASN A 27 14.13 -2.42 21.75
CA ASN A 27 12.88 -1.64 21.77
C ASN A 27 12.91 -0.40 20.86
N SER A 28 14.01 -0.11 20.19
CA SER A 28 14.10 1.00 19.23
C SER A 28 15.33 0.87 18.34
N ILE A 29 15.12 0.84 17.03
CA ILE A 29 16.18 0.88 16.00
C ILE A 29 16.04 2.15 15.19
N LYS A 30 17.15 2.81 14.89
CA LYS A 30 17.20 4.07 14.11
C LYS A 30 17.47 3.79 12.64
N ILE A 31 16.63 4.27 11.71
CA ILE A 31 16.79 4.05 10.25
C ILE A 31 17.24 5.34 9.56
N ARG A 32 18.24 5.26 8.66
CA ARG A 32 18.71 6.35 7.76
C ARG A 32 18.49 5.97 6.29
N THR A 33 18.21 6.96 5.43
CA THR A 33 17.71 6.74 4.05
C THR A 33 18.45 7.60 3.00
N SER A 34 18.86 7.06 1.84
CA SER A 34 19.38 7.77 0.63
C SER A 34 19.07 7.13 -0.76
N GLY A 35 18.37 7.83 -1.70
CA GLY A 35 18.23 7.60 -3.19
C GLY A 35 17.95 6.22 -3.84
N TYR A 36 16.99 6.09 -4.79
CA TYR A 36 16.33 4.82 -5.24
C TYR A 36 16.70 4.22 -6.64
N ALA A 37 16.57 2.88 -6.84
CA ALA A 37 16.43 2.17 -8.15
C ALA A 37 15.73 0.77 -8.04
N ARG A 38 15.14 0.28 -9.16
CA ARG A 38 13.94 -0.62 -9.31
C ARG A 38 14.12 -2.15 -9.24
N PRO A 39 13.03 -2.92 -8.98
CA PRO A 39 12.49 -3.86 -10.00
C PRO A 39 10.93 -4.04 -10.03
N THR A 40 10.43 -4.67 -11.10
CA THR A 40 9.01 -4.85 -11.53
C THR A 40 8.53 -6.31 -11.49
N ASP A 41 7.23 -6.57 -11.24
CA ASP A 41 6.41 -7.51 -12.06
C ASP A 41 4.90 -7.54 -11.73
N SER A 42 4.12 -8.12 -12.66
CA SER A 42 2.66 -7.96 -12.88
C SER A 42 1.85 -9.27 -12.88
N LEU A 43 0.53 -9.21 -12.59
CA LEU A 43 -0.51 -10.16 -13.05
C LEU A 43 -1.91 -9.47 -13.07
N ALA A 44 -2.73 -9.66 -14.12
CA ALA A 44 -4.14 -9.19 -14.19
C ALA A 44 -5.02 -10.12 -15.07
N GLY A 45 -6.33 -10.23 -14.76
CA GLY A 45 -7.36 -10.65 -15.73
C GLY A 45 -8.38 -11.74 -15.39
N SER A 46 -8.86 -11.93 -14.15
CA SER A 46 -9.94 -12.91 -13.84
C SER A 46 -11.18 -12.27 -13.18
N PRO A 47 -12.40 -12.81 -13.39
CA PRO A 47 -13.62 -12.33 -12.74
C PRO A 47 -13.50 -12.27 -11.22
N LEU A 48 -14.14 -11.29 -10.60
CA LEU A 48 -14.17 -11.21 -9.14
C LEU A 48 -15.11 -12.27 -8.58
N THR A 49 -14.57 -13.14 -7.74
CA THR A 49 -15.37 -14.17 -7.06
C THR A 49 -16.11 -13.54 -5.88
N ALA A 50 -17.39 -13.89 -5.70
CA ALA A 50 -18.08 -13.56 -4.47
C ALA A 50 -17.45 -14.33 -3.30
N HIS A 51 -17.41 -13.73 -2.11
CA HIS A 51 -17.22 -14.51 -0.89
C HIS A 51 -18.57 -15.14 -0.54
N GLU A 52 -18.63 -16.47 -0.41
CA GLU A 52 -19.88 -17.25 -0.34
C GLU A 52 -20.87 -16.74 0.71
N ALA A 53 -20.38 -16.16 1.82
CA ALA A 53 -21.20 -15.61 2.91
C ALA A 53 -21.53 -14.10 2.80
N ALA A 54 -20.96 -13.36 1.83
CA ALA A 54 -20.99 -11.90 1.81
C ALA A 54 -21.73 -11.27 0.63
N GLY A 55 -22.29 -12.05 -0.30
CA GLY A 55 -23.04 -11.51 -1.44
C GLY A 55 -22.15 -10.98 -2.57
N PRO A 56 -22.71 -10.22 -3.53
CA PRO A 56 -22.03 -9.91 -4.78
C PRO A 56 -20.79 -9.02 -4.60
N PRO A 57 -19.85 -8.98 -5.56
CA PRO A 57 -18.71 -8.06 -5.52
C PRO A 57 -19.15 -6.59 -5.56
N ILE A 58 -18.68 -5.83 -4.58
CA ILE A 58 -18.86 -4.38 -4.46
C ILE A 58 -17.48 -3.74 -4.44
N VAL A 59 -17.23 -2.82 -5.37
CA VAL A 59 -15.89 -2.27 -5.57
C VAL A 59 -15.79 -0.85 -5.06
N ALA A 60 -14.73 -0.54 -4.33
CA ALA A 60 -14.25 0.82 -4.19
C ALA A 60 -13.29 1.13 -5.33
N LEU A 61 -13.50 2.24 -6.05
CA LEU A 61 -12.63 2.65 -7.16
C LEU A 61 -11.66 3.75 -6.71
N GLY A 62 -10.39 3.62 -7.09
CA GLY A 62 -9.37 4.62 -6.74
C GLY A 62 -7.95 4.18 -7.02
N LYS A 63 -6.99 5.10 -6.85
CA LYS A 63 -5.56 4.79 -7.01
C LYS A 63 -5.00 3.97 -5.85
N PHE A 64 -5.56 4.11 -4.64
CA PHE A 64 -5.21 3.31 -3.47
C PHE A 64 -3.71 3.25 -3.10
N ASP A 65 -2.98 4.35 -3.34
CA ASP A 65 -1.52 4.43 -3.13
C ASP A 65 -1.12 4.27 -1.66
N ALA A 66 -1.73 5.04 -0.75
CA ALA A 66 -1.41 5.02 0.68
C ALA A 66 -2.21 4.01 1.51
N LEU A 67 -3.33 3.49 0.98
CA LEU A 67 -4.30 2.70 1.77
C LEU A 67 -4.61 3.39 3.12
N HIS A 68 -4.98 4.68 3.07
CA HIS A 68 -5.28 5.51 4.25
C HIS A 68 -6.71 5.30 4.77
N ILE A 69 -7.06 5.97 5.88
CA ILE A 69 -8.40 5.82 6.50
C ILE A 69 -9.55 6.17 5.57
N GLY A 70 -9.37 7.12 4.65
CA GLY A 70 -10.33 7.38 3.56
C GLY A 70 -10.60 6.17 2.66
N HIS A 71 -9.57 5.45 2.21
CA HIS A 71 -9.74 4.24 1.41
C HIS A 71 -10.42 3.11 2.22
N ARG A 72 -10.06 3.00 3.50
CA ARG A 72 -10.71 2.05 4.42
C ARG A 72 -12.20 2.35 4.57
N SER A 73 -12.60 3.62 4.64
CA SER A 73 -14.00 4.03 4.69
C SER A 73 -14.77 3.58 3.44
N LEU A 74 -14.18 3.67 2.25
CA LEU A 74 -14.80 3.15 1.02
C LEU A 74 -15.01 1.64 1.09
N ALA A 75 -14.01 0.89 1.57
CA ALA A 75 -14.11 -0.56 1.75
C ALA A 75 -15.17 -0.94 2.80
N GLN A 76 -15.25 -0.19 3.91
CA GLN A 76 -16.29 -0.37 4.92
C GLN A 76 -17.68 -0.17 4.31
N GLN A 77 -17.87 0.91 3.55
CA GLN A 77 -19.14 1.17 2.87
C GLN A 77 -19.47 0.08 1.85
N ALA A 78 -18.49 -0.41 1.09
CA ALA A 78 -18.67 -1.52 0.15
C ALA A 78 -19.12 -2.81 0.88
N SER A 79 -18.55 -3.08 2.06
CA SER A 79 -18.91 -4.24 2.88
C SER A 79 -20.36 -4.23 3.39
N THR A 80 -21.01 -3.07 3.44
CA THR A 80 -22.44 -2.97 3.80
C THR A 80 -23.37 -3.49 2.71
N LEU A 81 -22.88 -3.62 1.48
CA LEU A 81 -23.64 -4.04 0.31
C LEU A 81 -23.27 -5.44 -0.20
N GLY A 82 -22.05 -5.91 0.09
CA GLY A 82 -21.56 -7.16 -0.46
C GLY A 82 -20.09 -7.46 -0.13
N THR A 83 -19.44 -8.28 -0.95
CA THR A 83 -18.02 -8.60 -0.81
C THR A 83 -17.16 -7.40 -1.25
N PRO A 84 -16.38 -6.75 -0.36
CA PRO A 84 -15.64 -5.54 -0.68
C PRO A 84 -14.34 -5.83 -1.42
N TYR A 85 -14.17 -5.17 -2.57
CA TYR A 85 -12.93 -5.15 -3.36
C TYR A 85 -12.43 -3.71 -3.54
N LEU A 86 -11.12 -3.53 -3.58
CA LEU A 86 -10.53 -2.33 -4.17
C LEU A 86 -10.21 -2.61 -5.63
N ILE A 87 -10.57 -1.71 -6.54
CA ILE A 87 -10.02 -1.69 -7.90
C ILE A 87 -9.00 -0.58 -8.01
N SER A 88 -7.74 -0.97 -8.21
CA SER A 88 -6.63 -0.05 -8.43
C SER A 88 -6.01 -0.23 -9.82
N PHE A 89 -5.02 0.61 -10.13
CA PHE A 89 -4.46 0.74 -11.47
C PHE A 89 -2.94 0.64 -11.45
N SER A 90 -2.37 -0.25 -12.26
CA SER A 90 -0.92 -0.38 -12.45
C SER A 90 -0.44 0.34 -13.71
N GLY A 91 0.85 0.65 -13.78
CA GLY A 91 1.48 1.20 -15.00
C GLY A 91 1.10 2.64 -15.37
N MET A 92 0.38 3.38 -14.52
CA MET A 92 -0.02 4.77 -14.84
C MET A 92 1.16 5.69 -15.14
N ALA A 93 2.25 5.59 -14.37
CA ALA A 93 3.40 6.48 -14.54
C ALA A 93 4.08 6.26 -15.90
N GLU A 94 4.36 5.01 -16.25
CA GLU A 94 4.89 4.61 -17.56
C GLU A 94 3.98 5.11 -18.69
N VAL A 95 2.70 4.77 -18.61
CA VAL A 95 1.72 5.10 -19.64
C VAL A 95 1.59 6.62 -19.82
N LEU A 96 1.64 7.41 -18.74
CA LEU A 96 1.50 8.87 -18.77
C LEU A 96 2.82 9.64 -18.91
N GLY A 97 3.97 8.94 -18.97
CA GLY A 97 5.29 9.57 -18.99
C GLY A 97 5.63 10.34 -17.71
N TRP A 98 5.05 9.94 -16.57
CA TRP A 98 5.36 10.53 -15.27
C TRP A 98 6.60 9.90 -14.67
N GLU A 99 7.30 10.66 -13.84
CA GLU A 99 8.35 10.11 -12.99
C GLU A 99 7.76 9.04 -12.06
N GLU A 100 8.37 7.86 -12.07
CA GLU A 100 7.97 6.76 -11.21
C GLU A 100 8.36 7.07 -9.76
N ARG A 101 7.39 6.99 -8.86
CA ARG A 101 7.59 7.26 -7.44
C ARG A 101 7.40 5.97 -6.66
N LEU A 102 8.22 5.79 -5.62
CA LEU A 102 8.00 4.72 -4.65
C LEU A 102 6.55 4.77 -4.13
N PRO A 103 5.86 3.62 -4.05
CA PRO A 103 4.53 3.55 -3.47
C PRO A 103 4.61 3.88 -1.98
N VAL A 104 3.53 4.35 -1.38
CA VAL A 104 3.50 4.54 0.08
C VAL A 104 3.47 3.19 0.80
N VAL A 105 2.70 2.23 0.28
CA VAL A 105 2.63 0.86 0.81
C VAL A 105 3.41 -0.08 -0.10
N ALA A 106 4.37 -0.83 0.46
CA ALA A 106 5.12 -1.82 -0.29
C ALA A 106 4.17 -2.88 -0.89
N PRO A 107 4.38 -3.33 -2.15
CA PRO A 107 3.51 -4.32 -2.80
C PRO A 107 3.27 -5.57 -1.94
N ALA A 108 4.33 -6.12 -1.34
CA ALA A 108 4.26 -7.30 -0.47
C ALA A 108 3.44 -7.09 0.82
N GLN A 109 3.24 -5.84 1.25
CA GLN A 109 2.50 -5.50 2.47
C GLN A 109 1.02 -5.16 2.22
N ARG A 110 0.60 -5.01 0.96
CA ARG A 110 -0.77 -4.58 0.63
C ARG A 110 -1.80 -5.58 1.15
N THR A 111 -1.58 -6.87 0.94
CA THR A 111 -2.47 -7.94 1.43
C THR A 111 -2.62 -7.91 2.95
N GLU A 112 -1.53 -7.71 3.71
CA GLU A 112 -1.58 -7.59 5.17
C GLU A 112 -2.41 -6.38 5.61
N VAL A 113 -2.20 -5.23 4.97
CA VAL A 113 -2.97 -4.00 5.26
C VAL A 113 -4.46 -4.19 5.02
N LEU A 114 -4.83 -4.80 3.89
CA LEU A 114 -6.24 -5.05 3.54
C LEU A 114 -6.88 -6.10 4.46
N THR A 115 -6.15 -7.15 4.79
CA THR A 115 -6.61 -8.17 5.75
C THR A 115 -6.90 -7.54 7.12
N GLY A 116 -6.06 -6.59 7.55
CA GLY A 116 -6.27 -5.82 8.77
C GLY A 116 -7.55 -4.98 8.79
N TRP A 117 -8.22 -4.75 7.66
CA TRP A 117 -9.49 -4.02 7.59
C TRP A 117 -10.71 -4.91 7.81
N SER A 118 -10.56 -6.23 7.77
CA SER A 118 -11.68 -7.19 7.78
C SER A 118 -12.60 -7.00 9.00
N ALA A 119 -12.03 -6.80 10.20
CA ALA A 119 -12.81 -6.57 11.43
C ALA A 119 -13.74 -5.35 11.34
N LEU A 120 -13.31 -4.32 10.60
CA LEU A 120 -14.12 -3.11 10.36
C LEU A 120 -15.06 -3.27 9.16
N CYS A 121 -14.82 -4.27 8.30
CA CYS A 121 -15.60 -4.58 7.11
C CYS A 121 -16.50 -5.80 7.37
N ARG A 122 -17.16 -5.84 8.55
CA ARG A 122 -18.11 -6.89 8.95
C ARG A 122 -17.51 -8.30 8.95
N ASN A 123 -16.23 -8.42 9.27
CA ASN A 123 -15.43 -9.65 9.20
C ASN A 123 -15.31 -10.25 7.79
N ILE A 124 -15.55 -9.44 6.74
CA ILE A 124 -15.38 -9.85 5.35
C ILE A 124 -13.95 -9.46 4.92
N PRO A 125 -13.17 -10.40 4.35
CA PRO A 125 -11.85 -10.09 3.82
C PRO A 125 -11.92 -9.05 2.70
N VAL A 126 -11.16 -7.95 2.84
CA VAL A 126 -10.99 -6.97 1.76
C VAL A 126 -9.88 -7.44 0.83
N ARG A 127 -10.13 -7.43 -0.47
CA ARG A 127 -9.14 -7.79 -1.49
C ARG A 127 -8.93 -6.63 -2.46
N GLU A 128 -7.86 -6.71 -3.23
CA GLU A 128 -7.57 -5.76 -4.29
C GLU A 128 -7.48 -6.48 -5.62
N HIS A 129 -8.05 -5.85 -6.64
CA HIS A 129 -7.92 -6.24 -8.03
C HIS A 129 -7.25 -5.11 -8.80
N VAL A 130 -6.14 -5.41 -9.45
CA VAL A 130 -5.32 -4.41 -10.14
C VAL A 130 -5.59 -4.52 -11.64
N LEU A 131 -6.10 -3.44 -12.23
CA LEU A 131 -6.29 -3.33 -13.67
C LEU A 131 -5.08 -2.63 -14.30
N PRO A 132 -4.52 -3.13 -15.42
CA PRO A 132 -3.49 -2.41 -16.16
C PRO A 132 -4.07 -1.11 -16.70
N PHE A 133 -3.49 0.04 -16.32
CA PHE A 133 -4.01 1.33 -16.75
C PHE A 133 -4.03 1.47 -18.27
N ARG A 134 -3.07 0.85 -18.96
CA ARG A 134 -2.99 0.84 -20.42
C ARG A 134 -4.28 0.29 -21.07
N ASP A 135 -4.90 -0.72 -20.46
CA ASP A 135 -6.05 -1.44 -21.03
C ASP A 135 -7.35 -0.64 -20.83
N ILE A 136 -7.39 0.22 -19.80
CA ILE A 136 -8.57 1.03 -19.48
C ILE A 136 -8.44 2.51 -19.88
N ARG A 137 -7.22 2.98 -20.22
CA ARG A 137 -6.93 4.42 -20.41
C ARG A 137 -7.80 5.07 -21.47
N THR A 138 -8.12 4.36 -22.54
CA THR A 138 -8.87 4.86 -23.70
C THR A 138 -10.37 4.61 -23.63
N LEU A 139 -10.85 3.91 -22.60
CA LEU A 139 -12.25 3.58 -22.46
C LEU A 139 -13.08 4.85 -22.24
N SER A 140 -14.21 4.95 -22.93
CA SER A 140 -15.22 5.94 -22.58
C SER A 140 -15.77 5.68 -21.16
N PRO A 141 -16.42 6.66 -20.51
CA PRO A 141 -17.17 6.40 -19.28
C PRO A 141 -18.11 5.19 -19.39
N GLU A 142 -18.82 5.07 -20.50
CA GLU A 142 -19.77 4.00 -20.82
C GLU A 142 -19.07 2.64 -20.92
N ASP A 143 -17.96 2.56 -21.66
CA ASP A 143 -17.19 1.32 -21.80
C ASP A 143 -16.56 0.91 -20.47
N PHE A 144 -16.10 1.87 -19.66
CA PHE A 144 -15.54 1.59 -18.34
C PHE A 144 -16.60 1.00 -17.40
N VAL A 145 -17.81 1.55 -17.38
CA VAL A 145 -18.92 1.01 -16.56
C VAL A 145 -19.35 -0.37 -17.08
N SER A 146 -19.39 -0.55 -18.40
CA SER A 146 -19.67 -1.85 -19.02
C SER A 146 -18.62 -2.91 -18.65
N LEU A 147 -17.34 -2.54 -18.64
CA LEU A 147 -16.25 -3.40 -18.17
C LEU A 147 -16.49 -3.83 -16.71
N LEU A 148 -16.82 -2.89 -15.82
CA LEU A 148 -17.10 -3.22 -14.41
C LEU A 148 -18.25 -4.22 -14.29
N TYR A 149 -19.34 -3.99 -15.01
CA TYR A 149 -20.49 -4.90 -15.03
C TYR A 149 -20.10 -6.32 -15.49
N ASN A 150 -19.30 -6.41 -16.56
CA ASN A 150 -18.81 -7.67 -17.13
C ASN A 150 -17.83 -8.41 -16.19
N LEU A 151 -17.16 -7.71 -15.28
CA LEU A 151 -16.35 -8.31 -14.21
C LEU A 151 -17.18 -8.93 -13.07
N GLY A 152 -18.51 -8.87 -13.16
CA GLY A 152 -19.43 -9.40 -12.14
C GLY A 152 -19.71 -8.42 -11.00
N ILE A 153 -19.29 -7.16 -11.13
CA ILE A 153 -19.50 -6.13 -10.12
C ILE A 153 -20.97 -5.74 -10.09
N ARG A 154 -21.52 -5.57 -8.89
CA ARG A 154 -22.94 -5.19 -8.68
C ARG A 154 -23.12 -3.89 -7.91
N GLY A 155 -22.04 -3.34 -7.39
CA GLY A 155 -22.05 -2.02 -6.79
C GLY A 155 -20.69 -1.39 -6.76
N VAL A 156 -20.70 -0.06 -6.70
CA VAL A 156 -19.52 0.80 -6.76
C VAL A 156 -19.59 1.81 -5.63
N VAL A 157 -18.48 2.02 -4.93
CA VAL A 157 -18.31 3.04 -3.91
C VAL A 157 -17.16 3.95 -4.31
N VAL A 158 -17.40 5.25 -4.29
CA VAL A 158 -16.40 6.27 -4.68
C VAL A 158 -16.40 7.45 -3.73
N GLY A 159 -15.28 8.16 -3.67
CA GLY A 159 -15.23 9.49 -3.06
C GLY A 159 -15.92 10.53 -3.95
N SER A 160 -16.41 11.60 -3.36
CA SER A 160 -17.10 12.70 -4.07
C SER A 160 -16.27 13.39 -5.15
N ASN A 161 -14.94 13.25 -5.11
CA ASN A 161 -14.00 13.79 -6.10
C ASN A 161 -13.58 12.79 -7.19
N TYR A 162 -14.24 11.63 -7.30
CA TYR A 162 -13.84 10.59 -8.25
C TYR A 162 -14.09 11.00 -9.70
N ARG A 163 -13.13 10.69 -10.57
CA ARG A 163 -13.18 10.92 -12.02
C ARG A 163 -12.73 9.67 -12.76
N PHE A 164 -13.34 9.40 -13.91
CA PHE A 164 -13.06 8.19 -14.69
C PHE A 164 -13.30 8.39 -16.20
N GLY A 165 -13.02 7.33 -16.96
CA GLY A 165 -13.09 7.34 -18.42
C GLY A 165 -11.97 8.15 -19.07
N TYR A 166 -11.92 8.10 -20.39
CA TYR A 166 -10.89 8.74 -21.20
C TYR A 166 -10.81 10.23 -20.90
N LYS A 167 -9.61 10.69 -20.53
CA LYS A 167 -9.33 12.08 -20.10
C LYS A 167 -10.19 12.55 -18.92
N ALA A 168 -10.57 11.64 -18.01
CA ALA A 168 -11.35 11.96 -16.81
C ALA A 168 -12.69 12.65 -17.13
N LYS A 169 -13.31 12.31 -18.28
CA LYS A 169 -14.59 12.87 -18.74
C LYS A 169 -15.75 12.54 -17.80
N GLY A 170 -15.75 11.37 -17.20
CA GLY A 170 -16.78 10.94 -16.26
C GLY A 170 -16.58 11.50 -14.85
N ASP A 171 -17.68 11.84 -14.21
CA ASP A 171 -17.77 12.27 -12.81
C ASP A 171 -18.73 11.38 -12.02
N THR A 172 -18.87 11.63 -10.73
CA THR A 172 -19.70 10.81 -9.84
C THR A 172 -21.18 10.79 -10.24
N THR A 173 -21.71 11.90 -10.79
CA THR A 173 -23.09 11.97 -11.32
C THR A 173 -23.25 11.07 -12.54
N MET A 174 -22.32 11.14 -13.50
CA MET A 174 -22.33 10.27 -14.67
C MET A 174 -22.17 8.79 -14.27
N LEU A 175 -21.33 8.50 -13.27
CA LEU A 175 -21.17 7.14 -12.76
C LEU A 175 -22.48 6.59 -12.16
N GLN A 176 -23.24 7.42 -11.44
CA GLN A 176 -24.55 7.02 -10.90
C GLN A 176 -25.55 6.70 -12.01
N THR A 177 -25.65 7.56 -13.04
CA THR A 177 -26.54 7.35 -14.18
C THR A 177 -26.18 6.06 -14.92
N LEU A 178 -24.93 5.94 -15.37
CA LEU A 178 -24.47 4.76 -16.12
C LEU A 178 -24.55 3.49 -15.26
N GLY A 179 -24.25 3.58 -13.97
CA GLY A 179 -24.39 2.46 -13.05
C GLY A 179 -25.84 1.98 -12.95
N ALA A 180 -26.79 2.89 -12.86
CA ALA A 180 -28.22 2.57 -12.79
C ALA A 180 -28.72 1.85 -14.06
N ASP A 181 -28.24 2.24 -15.25
CA ASP A 181 -28.59 1.59 -16.51
C ASP A 181 -28.17 0.10 -16.55
N HIS A 182 -27.13 -0.26 -15.79
CA HIS A 182 -26.65 -1.64 -15.63
C HIS A 182 -27.19 -2.34 -14.36
N GLY A 183 -28.08 -1.69 -13.60
CA GLY A 183 -28.56 -2.21 -12.31
C GLY A 183 -27.49 -2.25 -11.21
N MET A 184 -26.39 -1.50 -11.36
CA MET A 184 -25.33 -1.40 -10.36
C MET A 184 -25.63 -0.28 -9.36
N LYS A 185 -25.54 -0.58 -8.06
CA LYS A 185 -25.71 0.41 -7.01
C LYS A 185 -24.45 1.27 -6.86
N VAL A 186 -24.55 2.58 -7.05
CA VAL A 186 -23.43 3.51 -6.89
C VAL A 186 -23.62 4.34 -5.62
N ILE A 187 -22.64 4.29 -4.71
CA ILE A 187 -22.58 5.10 -3.49
C ILE A 187 -21.44 6.11 -3.62
N ILE A 188 -21.80 7.39 -3.49
CA ILE A 188 -20.84 8.49 -3.36
C ILE A 188 -20.67 8.78 -1.88
N THR A 189 -19.42 8.89 -1.43
CA THR A 189 -19.07 9.18 -0.05
C THR A 189 -18.30 10.48 0.04
N ASP A 190 -18.53 11.23 1.12
CA ASP A 190 -17.71 12.38 1.44
C ASP A 190 -16.28 11.96 1.79
N LEU A 191 -15.33 12.87 1.56
CA LEU A 191 -13.94 12.63 1.89
C LEU A 191 -13.78 12.61 3.41
N VAL A 192 -13.07 11.60 3.92
CA VAL A 192 -12.75 11.52 5.35
C VAL A 192 -11.82 12.68 5.71
N GLN A 193 -12.15 13.39 6.79
CA GLN A 193 -11.39 14.51 7.32
C GLN A 193 -10.78 14.16 8.68
N ASN A 194 -9.64 14.78 9.00
CA ASN A 194 -9.17 14.90 10.38
C ASN A 194 -9.25 16.37 10.83
N SER A 195 -8.68 16.70 11.99
CA SER A 195 -8.72 18.05 12.56
C SER A 195 -8.09 19.15 11.68
N ILE A 196 -7.34 18.79 10.64
CA ILE A 196 -6.61 19.72 9.79
C ILE A 196 -7.27 19.84 8.40
N ASP A 197 -7.52 18.72 7.71
CA ASP A 197 -8.06 18.69 6.35
C ASP A 197 -8.52 17.26 5.95
N ASN A 198 -8.98 17.11 4.73
CA ASN A 198 -9.20 15.85 4.03
C ASN A 198 -7.97 14.94 4.08
N VAL A 199 -8.22 13.65 4.29
CA VAL A 199 -7.22 12.60 4.21
C VAL A 199 -6.99 12.23 2.74
N SER A 200 -5.74 12.33 2.28
CA SER A 200 -5.37 11.98 0.91
C SER A 200 -3.99 11.32 0.84
N SER A 201 -3.74 10.58 -0.25
CA SER A 201 -2.41 9.99 -0.48
C SER A 201 -1.33 11.06 -0.69
N THR A 202 -1.68 12.22 -1.26
CA THR A 202 -0.77 13.37 -1.38
C THR A 202 -0.33 13.86 0.00
N ARG A 203 -1.28 14.02 0.92
CA ARG A 203 -0.99 14.46 2.28
C ARG A 203 -0.12 13.45 3.04
N VAL A 204 -0.42 12.16 2.93
CA VAL A 204 0.42 11.10 3.53
C VAL A 204 1.85 11.18 3.00
N ARG A 205 2.04 11.39 1.68
CA ARG A 205 3.38 11.55 1.09
C ARG A 205 4.10 12.78 1.63
N ASN A 206 3.41 13.91 1.73
CA ASN A 206 4.01 15.13 2.28
C ASN A 206 4.45 14.91 3.73
N CYS A 207 3.58 14.38 4.59
CA CYS A 207 3.93 14.08 5.98
C CYS A 207 5.10 13.08 6.08
N LEU A 208 5.20 12.09 5.18
CA LEU A 208 6.36 11.20 5.12
C LEU A 208 7.64 11.96 4.76
N VAL A 209 7.61 12.80 3.73
CA VAL A 209 8.78 13.60 3.30
C VAL A 209 9.25 14.55 4.39
N GLU A 210 8.33 15.13 5.15
CA GLU A 210 8.67 16.01 6.29
C GLU A 210 9.09 15.24 7.55
N GLY A 211 8.94 13.91 7.58
CA GLY A 211 9.29 13.09 8.75
C GLY A 211 8.24 13.06 9.87
N GLU A 212 7.04 13.58 9.61
CA GLU A 212 5.93 13.69 10.57
C GLU A 212 5.19 12.36 10.77
N LEU A 213 5.87 11.37 11.37
CA LEU A 213 5.39 9.99 11.45
C LEU A 213 4.12 9.80 12.30
N ASP A 214 3.88 10.66 13.30
CA ASP A 214 2.66 10.61 14.11
C ASP A 214 1.43 11.01 13.29
N GLU A 215 1.57 12.04 12.46
CA GLU A 215 0.53 12.44 11.52
C GLU A 215 0.33 11.37 10.44
N VAL A 216 1.41 10.80 9.90
CA VAL A 216 1.32 9.66 8.97
C VAL A 216 0.54 8.51 9.60
N ALA A 217 0.81 8.18 10.87
CA ALA A 217 0.12 7.10 11.57
C ALA A 217 -1.38 7.38 11.73
N THR A 218 -1.73 8.64 12.00
CA THR A 218 -3.12 9.11 12.09
C THR A 218 -3.84 8.98 10.74
N LEU A 219 -3.24 9.51 9.67
CA LEU A 219 -3.80 9.47 8.32
C LEU A 219 -3.95 8.04 7.78
N LEU A 220 -2.98 7.17 8.06
CA LEU A 220 -3.03 5.75 7.67
C LEU A 220 -3.96 4.92 8.57
N GLY A 221 -4.22 5.38 9.80
CA GLY A 221 -4.86 4.61 10.86
C GLY A 221 -4.05 3.39 11.28
N ARG A 222 -2.72 3.43 11.08
CA ARG A 222 -1.71 2.43 11.44
C ARG A 222 -0.32 3.07 11.33
N ARG A 223 0.69 2.50 12.00
CA ARG A 223 2.08 2.93 11.80
C ARG A 223 2.56 2.64 10.38
N HIS A 224 3.36 3.55 9.82
CA HIS A 224 4.06 3.32 8.56
C HIS A 224 4.99 2.11 8.68
N ARG A 225 5.05 1.29 7.63
CA ARG A 225 5.99 0.16 7.55
C ARG A 225 6.92 0.41 6.39
N LEU A 226 8.21 0.46 6.67
CA LEU A 226 9.24 0.57 5.65
C LEU A 226 9.75 -0.83 5.32
N ALA A 227 9.79 -1.16 4.04
CA ALA A 227 10.33 -2.41 3.53
C ALA A 227 11.53 -2.14 2.64
N ALA A 228 12.52 -3.02 2.73
CA ALA A 228 13.69 -3.01 1.87
C ALA A 228 13.98 -4.42 1.34
N SER A 229 14.42 -4.50 0.08
CA SER A 229 14.94 -5.72 -0.53
C SER A 229 16.44 -5.58 -0.71
N LEU A 230 17.21 -6.34 0.07
CA LEU A 230 18.67 -6.22 0.14
C LEU A 230 19.33 -7.41 -0.53
N PRO A 231 20.28 -7.27 -1.46
CA PRO A 231 20.91 -8.42 -2.10
C PRO A 231 21.77 -9.26 -1.13
N SER A 232 22.14 -8.71 0.02
CA SER A 232 22.91 -9.39 1.07
C SER A 232 22.63 -8.77 2.43
N ALA A 233 22.65 -9.61 3.47
CA ALA A 233 22.55 -9.17 4.86
C ALA A 233 23.75 -8.33 5.32
N SER A 234 24.92 -8.48 4.69
CA SER A 234 26.12 -7.67 4.98
C SER A 234 25.96 -6.17 4.71
N LEU A 235 24.92 -5.78 3.96
CA LEU A 235 24.57 -4.38 3.72
C LEU A 235 23.78 -3.74 4.87
N LEU A 236 23.36 -4.54 5.85
CA LEU A 236 22.80 -4.06 7.11
C LEU A 236 23.94 -3.68 8.04
N VAL A 237 24.24 -2.40 8.11
CA VAL A 237 25.17 -1.89 9.13
C VAL A 237 24.37 -1.58 10.38
N ILE A 238 24.75 -2.21 11.49
CA ILE A 238 24.24 -1.91 12.83
C ILE A 238 25.30 -1.05 13.52
N ASP A 239 25.11 0.26 13.52
CA ASP A 239 26.10 1.19 14.07
C ASP A 239 25.72 1.69 15.48
N GLY A 240 26.73 1.67 16.36
CA GLY A 240 26.76 2.39 17.64
C GLY A 240 26.03 1.73 18.82
N PRO A 241 26.17 2.33 20.03
CA PRO A 241 25.54 1.84 21.26
C PRO A 241 23.99 1.88 21.23
N GLU A 242 23.41 2.63 20.28
CA GLU A 242 21.96 2.77 20.07
C GLU A 242 21.40 1.91 18.90
N GLN A 243 22.21 1.04 18.30
CA GLN A 243 21.80 0.04 17.28
C GLN A 243 20.98 0.64 16.13
N GLY A 244 21.56 1.59 15.38
CA GLY A 244 20.94 2.09 14.15
C GLY A 244 21.13 1.13 12.98
N VAL A 245 20.08 0.86 12.19
CA VAL A 245 20.17 0.09 10.95
C VAL A 245 20.28 1.06 9.77
N HIS A 246 21.40 0.99 9.05
CA HIS A 246 21.61 1.78 7.84
C HIS A 246 21.21 0.97 6.60
N ILE A 247 20.26 1.48 5.81
CA ILE A 247 19.83 0.87 4.56
C ILE A 247 19.94 1.92 3.44
N PRO A 248 20.76 1.68 2.40
CA PRO A 248 20.75 2.53 1.21
C PRO A 248 19.34 2.57 0.59
N SER A 249 18.77 3.75 0.28
CA SER A 249 17.38 3.81 -0.20
C SER A 249 17.13 3.13 -1.53
N LYS A 250 18.16 2.83 -2.32
CA LYS A 250 18.02 2.00 -3.52
C LYS A 250 17.41 0.63 -3.24
N TYR A 251 17.44 0.20 -1.99
CA TYR A 251 16.83 -1.03 -1.55
C TYR A 251 15.43 -0.84 -0.98
N PHE A 252 14.96 0.38 -0.69
CA PHE A 252 13.58 0.57 -0.24
C PHE A 252 12.60 0.27 -1.35
N VAL A 253 11.54 -0.47 -1.02
CA VAL A 253 10.47 -0.82 -1.96
C VAL A 253 9.19 0.00 -1.74
N ASN A 254 9.24 0.94 -0.81
CA ASN A 254 8.20 1.93 -0.56
C ASN A 254 8.79 3.21 0.04
N LEU A 255 8.00 4.29 0.05
CA LEU A 255 8.45 5.64 0.37
C LEU A 255 9.05 5.70 1.80
N PRO A 256 10.36 5.96 1.96
CA PRO A 256 10.93 6.24 3.26
C PRO A 256 10.43 7.58 3.83
N PRO A 257 10.46 7.76 5.16
CA PRO A 257 10.34 9.10 5.73
C PRO A 257 11.54 9.97 5.31
N GLY A 258 11.39 11.29 5.45
CA GLY A 258 12.46 12.25 5.24
C GLY A 258 13.71 11.95 6.07
N PRO A 259 14.88 12.52 5.71
CA PRO A 259 16.12 12.31 6.45
C PRO A 259 15.94 12.58 7.95
N GLY A 260 16.26 11.59 8.78
CA GLY A 260 16.02 11.70 10.20
C GLY A 260 16.42 10.43 10.95
N VAL A 261 16.07 10.42 12.23
CA VAL A 261 16.34 9.32 13.15
C VAL A 261 15.02 8.96 13.82
N TYR A 262 14.47 7.78 13.50
CA TYR A 262 13.14 7.38 13.95
C TYR A 262 13.19 6.11 14.79
N PRO A 263 12.38 5.99 15.86
CA PRO A 263 12.25 4.75 16.59
C PRO A 263 11.47 3.72 15.75
N ALA A 264 12.11 2.60 15.45
CA ALA A 264 11.49 1.52 14.69
C ALA A 264 11.58 0.17 15.40
N ARG A 265 10.67 -0.73 15.01
CA ARG A 265 10.83 -2.18 15.20
C ARG A 265 11.18 -2.77 13.84
N ALA A 266 12.18 -3.63 13.81
CA ALA A 266 12.60 -4.32 12.60
C ALA A 266 12.33 -5.82 12.72
N SER A 267 11.91 -6.42 11.62
CA SER A 267 11.76 -7.86 11.44
C SER A 267 12.38 -8.23 10.11
N PHE A 268 13.07 -9.36 10.06
CA PHE A 268 13.68 -9.89 8.84
C PHE A 268 12.87 -11.10 8.41
N ALA A 269 12.38 -11.08 7.17
CA ALA A 269 11.87 -12.29 6.54
C ALA A 269 13.08 -13.06 5.99
N ASP A 270 13.16 -14.35 6.26
CA ASP A 270 14.30 -15.17 5.86
C ASP A 270 14.40 -15.28 4.33
N TRP A 271 15.64 -15.28 3.85
CA TRP A 271 16.01 -15.73 2.51
C TRP A 271 15.95 -17.26 2.52
N GLU A 272 15.08 -17.86 1.69
CA GLU A 272 15.24 -19.28 1.29
C GLU A 272 16.45 -19.43 0.37
#